data_AF-A0A351BF68-F1
#
_entry.id   AF-A0A351BF68-F1
#
_cell.length_a   1.000
_cell.length_b   1.000
_cell.length_c   1.000
_cell.angle_alpha   90.00
_cell.angle_beta   90.00
_cell.angle_gamma   90.00
#
_symmetry.space_group_name_H-M   'P 1'
#
loop_
_entity.id
_entity.type
_entity.pdbx_description
1 polymer ?
#
loop_
_entity_poly.entity_id
_entity_poly.type
_entity_poly.pdbx_seq_one_letter_code
_entity_poly.pdbx_strand_id
1 'polypeptide(L)'
;LYLCHDYPPAERPHSFVSTVGEQRRNNIHVHDGVSEDQFVELRRRRDATLAVPVLLLPAVQVNMRCGRLPEPEENGTRYLKIPLNTI
;
A
#
# COMPACT_ATOMS: atom_id res chain seq x y z
N LEU A 1 8.04 -6.34 14.87
CA LEU A 1 7.27 -6.10 13.63
C LEU A 1 8.03 -5.05 12.82
N TYR A 2 8.57 -5.45 11.67
CA TYR A 2 9.22 -4.53 10.73
C TYR A 2 8.21 -4.19 9.64
N LEU A 3 7.89 -2.91 9.49
CA LEU A 3 6.85 -2.41 8.58
C LEU A 3 7.43 -2.17 7.19
N CYS A 4 6.59 -2.37 6.17
CA CYS A 4 6.99 -2.15 4.78
C CYS A 4 7.00 -0.67 4.40
N HIS A 5 6.13 0.15 5.01
CA HIS A 5 6.02 1.58 4.76
C HIS A 5 5.79 2.34 6.06
N ASP A 6 6.30 3.57 6.13
CA ASP A 6 5.96 4.53 7.17
C ASP A 6 5.66 5.90 6.54
N TYR A 7 4.49 6.44 6.87
CA TYR A 7 4.02 7.76 6.43
C TYR A 7 3.84 8.64 7.67
N PRO A 8 4.95 9.16 8.25
CA PRO A 8 4.86 9.94 9.48
C PRO A 8 4.10 11.25 9.25
N PRO A 9 3.24 11.66 10.19
CA PRO A 9 2.83 13.05 10.27
C PRO A 9 4.04 13.92 10.64
N ALA A 10 3.95 15.23 10.42
CA ALA A 10 5.08 16.16 10.51
C ALA A 10 5.77 16.17 11.89
N GLU A 11 5.05 15.78 12.93
CA GLU A 11 5.46 15.86 14.33
C GLU A 11 6.38 14.70 14.77
N ARG A 12 6.59 13.67 13.93
CA ARG A 12 7.47 12.55 14.30
C ARG A 12 8.43 12.15 13.18
N PRO A 13 9.61 11.60 13.54
CA PRO A 13 10.49 10.99 12.56
C PRO A 13 9.90 9.69 12.01
N HIS A 14 10.52 9.21 10.92
CA HIS A 14 10.23 7.89 10.37
C HIS A 14 10.54 6.78 11.40
N SER A 15 9.64 5.80 11.49
CA SER A 15 9.82 4.59 12.27
C SER A 15 9.20 3.40 11.53
N PHE A 16 10.02 2.40 11.26
CA PHE A 16 9.62 1.17 10.55
C PHE A 16 9.63 -0.06 11.47
N VAL A 17 9.82 0.11 12.78
CA VAL A 17 9.86 -1.00 13.75
C VAL A 17 8.84 -0.74 14.85
N SER A 18 8.08 -1.78 15.19
CA SER A 18 7.18 -1.79 16.36
C SER A 18 7.13 -3.19 16.96
N THR A 19 6.55 -3.33 18.15
CA THR A 19 6.32 -4.64 18.80
C THR A 19 4.85 -5.04 18.75
N VAL A 20 4.57 -6.33 18.95
CA VAL A 20 3.19 -6.82 19.07
C VAL A 20 2.46 -6.10 20.21
N GLY A 21 3.11 -5.91 21.36
CA GLY A 21 2.52 -5.24 22.52
C GLY A 21 2.20 -3.77 22.25
N GLU A 22 3.04 -3.04 21.52
CA GLU A 22 2.75 -1.67 21.11
C GLU A 22 1.56 -1.58 20.16
N GLN A 23 1.48 -2.46 19.15
CA GLN A 23 0.35 -2.46 18.22
C GLN A 23 -0.96 -2.79 18.93
N ARG A 24 -0.97 -3.80 19.82
CA ARG A 24 -2.16 -4.14 20.61
C ARG A 24 -2.64 -3.01 21.53
N ARG A 25 -1.74 -2.18 22.04
CA ARG A 25 -2.10 -1.06 22.92
C ARG A 25 -2.48 0.22 22.16
N ASN A 26 -1.74 0.53 21.10
CA ASN A 26 -1.69 1.90 20.56
C ASN A 26 -2.03 1.99 19.05
N ASN A 27 -2.29 0.88 18.34
CA ASN A 27 -2.66 0.98 16.93
C ASN A 27 -4.00 1.70 16.78
N ILE A 28 -4.00 2.88 16.15
CA ILE A 28 -5.16 3.76 16.03
C ILE A 28 -6.38 3.17 15.31
N HIS A 29 -6.25 2.02 14.64
CA HIS A 29 -7.34 1.36 13.92
C HIS A 29 -7.69 -0.03 14.49
N VAL A 30 -6.73 -0.80 15.02
CA VAL A 30 -6.91 -2.22 15.37
C VAL A 30 -6.21 -2.62 16.68
N HIS A 31 -6.24 -1.72 17.67
CA HIS A 31 -5.81 -2.04 19.03
C HIS A 31 -6.83 -2.99 19.73
N ASP A 32 -6.43 -3.56 20.86
CA ASP A 32 -7.30 -4.35 21.72
C ASP A 32 -8.52 -3.51 22.14
N GLY A 33 -9.73 -4.05 21.95
CA GLY A 33 -10.99 -3.36 22.23
C GLY A 33 -11.76 -2.90 20.98
N VAL A 34 -11.15 -2.96 19.78
CA VAL A 34 -11.85 -2.76 18.51
C VAL A 34 -12.41 -4.10 18.02
N SER A 35 -13.72 -4.17 17.74
CA SER A 35 -14.35 -5.37 17.17
C SER A 35 -14.09 -5.49 15.66
N GLU A 36 -14.33 -6.68 15.10
CA GLU A 36 -14.23 -6.91 13.66
C GLU A 36 -15.15 -5.97 12.87
N ASP A 37 -16.42 -5.87 13.25
CA ASP A 37 -17.40 -5.02 12.56
C ASP A 37 -16.99 -3.54 12.57
N GLN A 38 -16.52 -3.04 13.72
CA GLN A 38 -16.03 -1.67 13.87
C GLN A 38 -14.83 -1.40 12.96
N PHE A 39 -13.88 -2.34 12.91
CA PHE A 39 -12.72 -2.23 12.04
C PHE A 39 -13.10 -2.26 10.57
N VAL A 40 -13.97 -3.18 10.16
CA VAL A 40 -14.43 -3.32 8.78
C VAL A 40 -15.16 -2.06 8.31
N GLU A 41 -16.07 -1.51 9.12
CA GLU A 41 -16.76 -0.27 8.80
C GLU A 41 -15.78 0.90 8.64
N LEU A 42 -14.86 1.06 9.60
CA LEU A 42 -13.81 2.08 9.55
C LEU A 42 -12.96 1.96 8.28
N ARG A 43 -12.54 0.74 7.93
CA ARG A 43 -11.69 0.51 6.75
C ARG A 43 -12.43 0.75 5.44
N ARG A 44 -13.67 0.25 5.30
CA ARG A 44 -14.47 0.49 4.08
C ARG A 44 -14.70 1.98 3.84
N ARG A 45 -15.08 2.72 4.89
CA ARG A 45 -15.29 4.18 4.78
C ARG A 45 -14.00 4.91 4.41
N ARG A 46 -12.87 4.53 5.00
CA ARG A 46 -11.58 5.14 4.70
C ARG A 46 -11.14 4.84 3.26
N ASP A 47 -11.19 3.57 2.86
CA ASP A 47 -10.71 3.12 1.56
C ASP A 47 -11.48 3.80 0.41
N ALA A 48 -12.79 4.05 0.58
CA ALA A 48 -13.62 4.77 -0.40
C ALA A 48 -13.20 6.23 -0.67
N THR A 49 -12.37 6.83 0.19
CA THR A 49 -11.88 8.21 0.05
C THR A 49 -10.48 8.31 -0.54
N LEU A 50 -9.79 7.17 -0.71
CA LEU A 50 -8.39 7.17 -1.12
C LEU A 50 -8.27 7.23 -2.65
N ALA A 51 -7.31 8.02 -3.12
CA ALA A 51 -6.91 8.01 -4.51
C ALA A 51 -6.08 6.75 -4.83
N VAL A 52 -6.03 6.40 -6.12
CA VAL A 52 -5.14 5.34 -6.61
C VAL A 52 -3.67 5.68 -6.31
N PRO A 53 -2.85 4.71 -5.88
CA PRO A 53 -1.42 4.95 -5.70
C PRO A 53 -0.75 5.39 -7.01
N VAL A 54 0.14 6.39 -6.92
CA VAL A 54 0.82 7.00 -8.08
C VAL A 54 1.51 5.95 -8.97
N LEU A 55 2.08 4.90 -8.38
CA LEU A 55 2.81 3.86 -9.10
C LEU A 55 2.04 2.54 -9.24
N LEU A 56 0.71 2.52 -9.01
CA LEU A 56 -0.08 1.29 -9.03
C LEU A 56 0.12 0.50 -10.34
N LEU A 57 -0.12 1.15 -11.48
CA LEU A 57 -0.07 0.49 -12.79
C LEU A 57 1.36 0.05 -13.18
N PRO A 58 2.40 0.88 -13.06
CA PRO A 58 3.79 0.45 -13.26
C PRO A 58 4.21 -0.70 -12.34
N ALA A 59 3.95 -0.56 -11.04
CA ALA A 59 4.42 -1.52 -10.03
C ALA A 59 3.77 -2.88 -10.22
N VAL A 60 2.45 -2.95 -10.43
CA VAL A 60 1.76 -4.23 -10.62
C VAL A 60 2.27 -4.93 -11.89
N GLN A 61 2.50 -4.20 -12.98
CA GLN A 61 3.05 -4.77 -14.23
C GLN A 61 4.41 -5.44 -14.05
N VAL A 62 5.29 -4.85 -13.26
CA VAL A 62 6.64 -5.37 -13.05
C VAL A 62 6.64 -6.44 -11.94
N ASN A 63 5.92 -6.19 -10.85
CA ASN A 63 5.90 -7.08 -9.68
C ASN A 63 5.20 -8.41 -9.97
N MET A 64 4.15 -8.43 -10.80
CA MET A 64 3.51 -9.68 -11.21
C MET A 64 4.45 -10.62 -12.01
N ARG A 65 5.57 -10.08 -12.52
CA ARG A 65 6.60 -10.81 -13.26
C ARG A 65 7.85 -11.08 -12.42
N CYS A 66 7.71 -11.06 -11.09
CA CYS A 66 8.83 -11.17 -10.14
C CYS A 66 9.91 -10.10 -10.35
N GLY A 67 9.51 -8.87 -10.68
CA GLY A 67 10.44 -7.77 -10.92
C GLY A 67 10.99 -7.66 -12.34
N ARG A 68 10.63 -8.58 -13.25
CA ARG A 68 11.06 -8.50 -14.66
C ARG A 68 10.26 -7.44 -15.41
N LEU A 69 10.97 -6.59 -16.15
CA LEU A 69 10.37 -5.64 -17.09
C LEU A 69 9.70 -6.39 -18.26
N PRO A 70 8.71 -5.78 -18.94
CA PRO A 70 8.15 -6.32 -20.18
C PRO A 70 9.24 -6.57 -21.22
N GLU A 71 9.10 -7.61 -22.04
CA GLU A 71 10.02 -7.87 -23.16
C GLU A 71 10.11 -6.66 -24.11
N PRO A 72 11.27 -6.43 -24.75
CA PRO A 72 11.41 -5.34 -25.70
C PRO A 72 10.54 -5.60 -26.92
N GLU A 73 10.01 -4.53 -27.50
CA GLU A 73 9.37 -4.58 -28.82
C GLU A 73 10.45 -4.66 -29.92
N GLU A 74 10.04 -4.68 -31.19
CA GLU A 74 10.94 -4.84 -32.35
C GLU A 74 12.02 -3.75 -32.43
N ASN A 75 11.77 -2.57 -31.87
CA ASN A 75 12.73 -1.46 -31.79
C ASN A 75 13.74 -1.61 -30.63
N GLY A 76 13.72 -2.73 -29.90
CA GLY A 76 14.57 -3.00 -28.76
C GLY A 76 14.18 -2.27 -27.46
N THR A 77 13.12 -1.46 -27.46
CA THR A 77 12.67 -0.68 -26.30
C THR A 77 11.58 -1.41 -25.52
N ARG A 78 11.61 -1.30 -24.19
CA ARG A 78 10.59 -1.87 -23.28
C ARG A 78 9.58 -0.79 -22.90
N TYR A 79 8.30 -1.12 -22.93
CA TYR A 79 7.21 -0.18 -22.62
C TYR A 79 6.33 -0.68 -21.47
N LEU A 80 5.97 0.24 -20.58
CA LEU A 80 4.88 0.03 -19.63
C LEU A 80 3.57 0.41 -20.32
N LYS A 81 2.50 -0.36 -20.07
CA LYS A 81 1.19 -0.14 -20.68
C LYS A 81 0.28 0.58 -19.70
N ILE A 82 -0.12 1.81 -20.00
CA ILE A 82 -1.09 2.54 -19.16
C ILE A 82 -2.48 2.42 -19.80
N PRO A 83 -3.37 1.59 -19.26
CA PRO A 83 -4.70 1.46 -19.82
C PRO A 83 -5.53 2.71 -19.50
N LEU A 84 -6.30 3.18 -20.47
CA LEU A 84 -7.09 4.40 -20.37
C LEU A 84 -8.51 4.07 -19.89
N ASN A 85 -8.98 4.72 -18.83
CA ASN A 85 -10.37 4.65 -18.32
C ASN A 85 -10.87 3.23 -17.98
N THR A 86 -10.06 2.41 -17.30
CA THR A 86 -10.41 0.98 -17.02
C THR A 86 -10.17 0.54 -15.57
N ILE A 87 -9.80 1.45 -14.67
CA ILE A 87 -9.52 1.16 -13.25
C ILE A 87 -10.21 2.17 -12.34
#